data_AF-A0A0M8ZTV9-F1
#
_entry.id   AF-A0A0M8ZTV9-F1
#
_cell.length_a   1.000
_cell.length_b   1.000
_cell.length_c   1.000
_cell.angle_alpha   90.00
_cell.angle_beta   90.00
_cell.angle_gamma   90.00
#
_symmetry.space_group_name_H-M   'P 1'
#
loop_
_entity.id
_entity.type
_entity.pdbx_description
1 polymer ?
#
loop_
_entity_poly.entity_id
_entity_poly.type
_entity_poly.pdbx_seq_one_letter_code
_entity_poly.pdbx_strand_id
1 'polypeptide(L)' 'NVAHNKLIRKCKEKYPAANKEFITKKIYTMRCNFQREFKKVQSLKRSGNFADDVYVPKLYYIEIHHGL' A
#
# COMPACT_ATOMS: atom_id res chain seq x y z
N ASN A 1 -19.08 7.14 -12.20
CA ASN A 1 -17.85 6.33 -11.96
C ASN A 1 -18.23 5.10 -11.12
N VAL A 2 -18.55 3.97 -11.77
CA VAL A 2 -19.22 2.80 -11.15
C VAL A 2 -18.37 2.11 -10.08
N ALA A 3 -17.05 2.03 -10.29
CA ALA A 3 -16.12 1.39 -9.37
C ALA A 3 -16.08 2.08 -7.98
N HIS A 4 -16.11 3.41 -7.95
CA HIS A 4 -16.12 4.17 -6.69
C HIS A 4 -17.37 3.88 -5.85
N ASN A 5 -18.55 3.81 -6.49
CA ASN A 5 -19.80 3.54 -5.77
C ASN A 5 -19.80 2.14 -5.14
N LYS A 6 -19.24 1.15 -5.86
CA LYS A 6 -19.07 -0.22 -5.32
C LYS A 6 -18.15 -0.25 -4.10
N LEU A 7 -17.05 0.49 -4.15
CA LEU A 7 -16.11 0.66 -3.04
C LEU A 7 -16.74 1.37 -1.84
N ILE A 8 -17.47 2.47 -2.06
CA ILE A 8 -18.18 3.18 -1.00
C ILE A 8 -19.16 2.24 -0.29
N ARG A 9 -19.97 1.50 -1.05
CA ARG A 9 -20.92 0.53 -0.48
C ARG A 9 -20.21 -0.50 0.39
N LYS A 10 -19.09 -1.05 -0.09
CA LYS A 10 -18.32 -2.03 0.66
C LYS A 10 -17.70 -1.44 1.93
N CYS A 11 -17.17 -0.22 1.87
CA CYS A 11 -16.63 0.44 3.05
C CYS A 11 -17.70 0.82 4.06
N LYS A 12 -18.93 1.13 3.63
CA LYS A 12 -20.06 1.41 4.52
C LYS A 12 -20.45 0.24 5.43
N GLU A 13 -20.15 -0.99 5.05
CA GLU A 13 -20.34 -2.17 5.91
C GLU A 13 -19.56 -2.07 7.22
N LYS A 14 -18.41 -1.37 7.23
CA LYS A 14 -17.55 -1.20 8.42
C LYS A 14 -17.45 0.25 8.89
N TYR A 15 -17.61 1.21 7.99
CA TYR A 15 -17.50 2.64 8.24
C TYR A 15 -18.75 3.31 7.66
N PRO A 16 -19.85 3.43 8.42
CA PRO A 16 -21.14 3.92 7.90
C PRO A 16 -21.05 5.33 7.26
N ALA A 17 -20.14 6.17 7.77
CA ALA A 17 -19.86 7.51 7.26
C ALA A 17 -18.96 7.55 6.01
N ALA A 18 -18.56 6.39 5.46
CA ALA A 18 -17.70 6.33 4.29
C ALA A 18 -18.37 7.04 3.09
N ASN A 19 -17.65 8.03 2.57
CA ASN A 19 -18.05 8.82 1.41
C ASN A 19 -16.95 8.75 0.33
N LYS A 20 -17.15 9.47 -0.78
CA LYS A 20 -16.20 9.48 -1.90
C LYS A 20 -14.82 10.00 -1.49
N GLU A 21 -14.76 11.02 -0.65
CA GLU A 21 -13.51 11.60 -0.16
C GLU A 21 -12.73 10.59 0.71
N PHE A 22 -13.43 9.90 1.61
CA PHE A 22 -12.86 8.84 2.44
C PHE A 22 -12.18 7.75 1.59
N ILE A 23 -12.87 7.26 0.55
CA ILE A 23 -12.30 6.26 -0.36
C ILE A 23 -11.10 6.81 -1.12
N THR A 24 -11.21 8.03 -1.65
CA THR A 24 -10.15 8.67 -2.42
C THR A 24 -8.89 8.83 -1.58
N LYS A 25 -9.04 9.35 -0.36
CA LYS A 25 -7.96 9.49 0.62
C LYS A 25 -7.38 8.14 1.00
N LYS A 26 -8.22 7.13 1.23
CA LYS A 26 -7.78 5.78 1.61
C LYS A 26 -6.94 5.13 0.52
N ILE A 27 -7.39 5.18 -0.74
CA ILE A 27 -6.65 4.66 -1.89
C ILE A 27 -5.31 5.39 -2.03
N TYR A 28 -5.33 6.72 -1.92
CA TYR A 28 -4.11 7.53 -1.99
C TYR A 28 -3.11 7.13 -0.90
N THR A 29 -3.54 7.05 0.36
CA THR A 29 -2.68 6.64 1.48
C THR A 29 -2.09 5.24 1.26
N MET A 30 -2.90 4.28 0.81
CA MET A 30 -2.43 2.92 0.51
C MET A 30 -1.34 2.91 -0.56
N ARG A 31 -1.55 3.65 -1.66
CA ARG A 31 -0.57 3.78 -2.76
C ARG A 31 0.72 4.45 -2.29
N CYS A 32 0.62 5.55 -1.54
CA CYS A 32 1.79 6.27 -1.05
C CYS A 32 2.61 5.44 -0.07
N ASN A 33 1.96 4.75 0.86
CA ASN A 33 2.65 3.89 1.83
C ASN A 33 3.37 2.75 1.13
N PHE A 34 2.70 2.10 0.18
CA PHE A 34 3.32 1.06 -0.64
C PHE A 34 4.54 1.58 -1.40
N GLN A 35 4.42 2.71 -2.09
CA GLN A 35 5.54 3.27 -2.86
C GLN A 35 6.74 3.64 -1.98
N ARG A 36 6.50 4.19 -0.77
CA ARG A 36 7.58 4.52 0.17
C ARG A 36 8.31 3.26 0.62
N GLU A 37 7.58 2.23 1.00
CA GLU A 37 8.16 0.96 1.44
C GLU A 37 8.88 0.24 0.28
N PHE A 38 8.28 0.21 -0.91
CA PHE A 38 8.91 -0.36 -2.10
C PHE A 38 10.22 0.36 -2.47
N LYS A 39 10.29 1.69 -2.32
CA LYS A 39 11.53 2.44 -2.55
C LYS A 39 12.65 2.04 -1.58
N LYS A 40 12.35 1.77 -0.32
CA LYS A 40 13.35 1.31 0.66
C LYS A 40 13.93 -0.04 0.25
N VAL A 41 13.04 -0.98 -0.09
CA VAL A 41 13.40 -2.30 -0.61
C VAL A 41 14.31 -2.17 -1.84
N GLN A 42 13.89 -1.37 -2.82
CA GLN A 42 14.67 -1.15 -4.05
C GLN A 42 16.01 -0.47 -3.78
N SER A 43 16.07 0.44 -2.80
CA SER A 43 17.31 1.12 -2.40
C SER A 43 18.33 0.13 -1.87
N LEU A 44 17.91 -0.84 -1.07
CA LEU A 44 18.79 -1.87 -0.51
C LEU A 44 19.23 -2.88 -1.56
N LYS A 45 18.33 -3.30 -2.45
CA LYS A 45 18.68 -4.13 -3.61
C LYS A 45 19.76 -3.45 -4.48
N ARG A 46 19.70 -2.12 -4.63
CA ARG A 46 20.66 -1.35 -5.45
C ARG A 46 21.99 -1.08 -4.75
N SER A 47 22.01 -0.87 -3.44
CA SER A 47 23.24 -0.52 -2.72
C SER A 47 24.18 -1.70 -2.49
N GLY A 48 23.76 -2.94 -2.81
CA GLY A 48 24.60 -4.14 -2.66
C GLY A 48 24.95 -4.46 -1.21
N ASN A 49 24.34 -3.77 -0.24
CA ASN A 49 24.58 -3.95 1.19
C ASN A 49 23.80 -5.17 1.70
N PHE A 50 24.17 -6.34 1.16
CA PHE A 50 23.46 -7.60 1.39
C PHE A 50 23.94 -8.34 2.66
N ALA A 51 24.94 -7.81 3.35
CA ALA A 51 25.65 -8.55 4.40
C ALA A 51 25.07 -8.37 5.82
N ASP A 52 24.47 -7.22 6.17
CA ASP A 52 24.03 -6.96 7.57
C ASP A 52 22.66 -6.26 7.73
N ASP A 53 22.12 -5.58 6.71
CA ASP A 53 20.85 -4.83 6.82
C ASP A 53 19.78 -5.36 5.85
N VAL A 54 19.25 -6.55 6.12
CA VAL A 54 18.04 -7.04 5.45
C VAL A 54 16.84 -6.26 5.98
N TYR A 55 16.46 -5.18 5.31
CA TYR A 55 15.21 -4.48 5.64
C TYR A 55 14.02 -5.37 5.33
N VAL A 56 13.33 -5.77 6.39
CA VAL A 56 12.05 -6.48 6.31
C VAL A 56 10.94 -5.46 6.08
N PRO A 57 10.20 -5.52 4.94
CA PRO A 57 9.08 -4.62 4.70
C PRO A 57 8.00 -4.79 5.75
N LYS A 58 7.46 -3.69 6.27
CA LYS A 58 6.35 -3.74 7.24
C LYS A 58 5.01 -4.13 6.60
N LEU A 59 4.91 -4.04 5.28
CA LEU A 59 3.71 -4.38 4.52
C LEU A 59 3.92 -5.74 3.86
N TYR A 60 3.29 -6.78 4.42
CA TYR A 60 3.40 -8.17 3.94
C TYR A 60 3.13 -8.33 2.43
N TYR A 61 2.23 -7.51 1.88
CA TYR A 61 1.84 -7.62 0.47
C TYR A 61 2.90 -7.09 -0.50
N ILE A 62 3.96 -6.44 -0.03
CA ILE A 62 5.09 -6.05 -0.89
C ILE A 62 5.82 -7.28 -1.41
N GLU A 63 6.00 -8.30 -0.56
CA GLU A 63 6.61 -9.57 -0.94
C GLU A 63 5.76 -10.31 -1.99
N ILE A 64 4.43 -10.32 -1.79
CA ILE A 64 3.47 -11.00 -2.68
C ILE A 64 3.43 -10.36 -4.08
N HIS A 65 3.47 -9.03 -4.16
CA HIS A 65 3.29 -8.34 -5.45
C HIS A 65 4.59 -8.19 -6.26
N HIS A 66 5.75 -8.25 -5.62
CA HIS A 66 7.03 -7.96 -6.28
C HIS A 66 8.11 -9.00 -6.09
N GLY A 67 7.79 -10.18 -5.54
CA GLY A 67 8.69 -11.33 -5.47
C GLY A 67 10.02 -10.93 -4.85
N LEU A 68 9.97 -10.55 -3.57
CA LEU A 68 11.15 -10.08 -2.87
C LEU A 68 12.23 -11.15 -2.79
#